data_AF-A0A943JAH9-F1
#
_entry.id   AF-A0A943JAH9-F1
#
_cell.length_a   1.000
_cell.length_b   1.000
_cell.length_c   1.000
_cell.angle_alpha   90.00
_cell.angle_beta   90.00
_cell.angle_gamma   90.00
#
_symmetry.space_group_name_H-M   'P 1'
#
loop_
_entity.id
_entity.type
_entity.pdbx_description
1 polymer ?
#
loop_
_entity_poly.entity_id
_entity_poly.type
_entity_poly.pdbx_seq_one_letter_code
_entity_poly.pdbx_strand_id
1 'polypeptide(L)'
;MKPIHLILSIALLAGGACGDQQEPYYGNSEVKMPQIDSEWNLELMPNRSGQYWKVFVYKDLKYNALFTRSLGWNGGDGVFTTGLPDGNIFWSFNDSFYGVINENRSRGNCSFPRNSIMVQTPGEKDENLVWLADYVQTNDPNADRYYQVRTHIRHPKATLSDEKIQAGEIDQDYLYWAGDATIYNNQMQMLWGAVDNTDPNNLMRRFGTCLATYSLEGKPGDDTYMKLISRNDDFNDHTLGYGDTMWEDEDGHIYLYTTSNYKVAVARTATRDLGSQWEYYVADPQGNFSWTTQYPSTQDAENSTIIPLESACSMPWVFKKGDTYYMIGQSMWFGRDVLMFRSKHPYGPFVDQKTLFTLPEFLDKIGEQRYQHVYMVNIHPALSRTGELVISTNTDCSNFWDNFNAPGSADFYRPYFYRVFNWESLYDNDAPLE
;
A
#
# COMPACT_ATOMS: atom_id res chain seq x y z
N MET A 1 16.35 35.01 -70.42
CA MET A 1 17.64 34.30 -70.47
C MET A 1 17.52 33.08 -69.58
N LYS A 2 17.67 31.88 -70.14
CA LYS A 2 17.62 30.60 -69.42
C LYS A 2 18.90 30.42 -68.61
N PRO A 3 18.88 29.89 -67.38
CA PRO A 3 20.06 29.29 -66.78
C PRO A 3 20.15 27.81 -67.14
N ILE A 4 21.40 27.40 -67.27
CA ILE A 4 21.93 26.16 -67.80
C ILE A 4 22.03 25.12 -66.68
N HIS A 5 21.71 23.86 -66.99
CA HIS A 5 22.03 22.70 -66.16
C HIS A 5 23.55 22.48 -66.14
N LEU A 6 24.13 22.32 -64.95
CA LEU A 6 25.48 21.77 -64.81
C LEU A 6 25.43 20.60 -63.81
N ILE A 7 25.63 19.40 -64.35
CA ILE A 7 26.02 18.20 -63.63
C ILE A 7 27.54 18.28 -63.49
N LEU A 8 28.08 18.13 -62.27
CA LEU A 8 29.50 17.83 -62.10
C LEU A 8 29.70 16.73 -61.04
N SER A 9 30.53 15.77 -61.45
CA SER A 9 30.78 14.49 -60.84
C SER A 9 31.65 14.54 -59.59
N ILE A 10 31.35 13.60 -58.69
CA ILE A 10 32.16 12.88 -57.71
C ILE A 10 33.67 13.20 -57.67
N ALA A 11 34.15 13.55 -56.47
CA ALA A 11 35.50 13.25 -56.02
C ALA A 11 35.43 12.56 -54.65
N LEU A 12 35.89 11.30 -54.60
CA LEU A 12 36.17 10.56 -53.37
C LEU A 12 37.30 11.27 -52.61
N LEU A 13 37.07 11.55 -51.33
CA LEU A 13 38.12 11.67 -50.33
C LEU A 13 37.76 10.70 -49.19
N ALA A 14 38.50 9.59 -49.16
CA ALA A 14 38.51 8.66 -48.05
C ALA A 14 39.35 9.27 -46.91
N GLY A 15 38.83 9.22 -45.68
CA GLY A 15 39.60 9.51 -44.48
C GLY A 15 38.73 9.89 -43.30
N GLY A 16 38.67 9.01 -42.30
CA GLY A 16 38.16 9.34 -40.97
C GLY A 16 37.08 8.39 -40.47
N ALA A 17 37.51 7.28 -39.89
CA ALA A 17 36.67 6.48 -39.01
C ALA A 17 36.29 7.33 -37.77
N CYS A 18 35.03 7.75 -37.69
CA CYS A 18 34.36 7.98 -36.43
C CYS A 18 33.22 6.97 -36.41
N GLY A 19 33.40 5.89 -35.66
CA GLY A 19 32.27 5.03 -35.30
C GLY A 19 31.41 5.82 -34.34
N ASP A 20 30.38 6.49 -34.85
CA ASP A 20 29.26 6.89 -34.02
C ASP A 20 28.62 5.58 -33.55
N GLN A 21 28.97 5.17 -32.32
CA GLN A 21 28.13 4.24 -31.56
C GLN A 21 26.83 4.99 -31.31
N GLN A 22 25.92 4.92 -32.27
CA GLN A 22 24.53 5.24 -32.07
C GLN A 22 24.05 4.25 -31.00
N GLU A 23 23.81 4.74 -29.78
CA GLU A 23 23.17 3.91 -28.75
C GLU A 23 21.94 3.25 -29.36
N PRO A 24 21.66 1.96 -29.07
CA PRO A 24 20.52 1.29 -29.65
C PRO A 24 19.25 2.08 -29.32
N TYR A 25 18.50 2.49 -30.34
CA TYR A 25 17.18 3.06 -30.13
C TYR A 25 16.25 1.95 -29.64
N TYR A 26 15.96 1.95 -28.34
CA TYR A 26 15.03 1.00 -27.72
C TYR A 26 13.56 1.41 -27.89
N GLY A 27 13.27 2.50 -28.60
CA GLY A 27 11.95 3.12 -28.57
C GLY A 27 10.83 2.23 -29.14
N ASN A 28 9.92 1.78 -28.28
CA ASN A 28 8.68 1.17 -28.69
C ASN A 28 7.67 2.29 -29.06
N SER A 29 7.15 2.29 -30.29
CA SER A 29 6.13 3.27 -30.72
C SER A 29 4.69 2.82 -30.43
N GLU A 30 4.49 1.57 -30.01
CA GLU A 30 3.18 1.01 -29.71
C GLU A 30 2.55 1.69 -28.48
N VAL A 31 1.24 1.94 -28.55
CA VAL A 31 0.44 2.47 -27.44
C VAL A 31 -0.71 1.50 -27.20
N LYS A 32 -0.66 0.81 -26.06
CA LYS A 32 -1.71 -0.14 -25.69
C LYS A 32 -2.87 0.60 -25.06
N MET A 33 -3.88 0.91 -25.88
CA MET A 33 -5.09 1.57 -25.42
C MET A 33 -5.87 0.64 -24.46
N PRO A 34 -6.13 1.04 -23.21
CA PRO A 34 -6.84 0.21 -22.26
C PRO A 34 -8.30 0.03 -22.66
N GLN A 35 -8.81 -1.20 -22.57
CA GLN A 35 -10.23 -1.51 -22.79
C GLN A 35 -10.96 -1.38 -21.45
N ILE A 36 -11.61 -0.25 -21.24
CA ILE A 36 -12.31 0.07 -20.00
C ILE A 36 -13.80 -0.21 -20.16
N ASP A 37 -14.33 -1.12 -19.36
CA ASP A 37 -15.77 -1.31 -19.23
C ASP A 37 -16.38 -0.17 -18.40
N SER A 38 -17.45 0.42 -18.91
CA SER A 38 -18.19 1.49 -18.23
C SER A 38 -18.71 1.09 -16.83
N GLU A 39 -19.00 -0.19 -16.59
CA GLU A 39 -19.44 -0.66 -15.27
C GLU A 39 -18.35 -0.57 -14.19
N TRP A 40 -17.09 -0.40 -14.59
CA TRP A 40 -15.98 -0.21 -13.68
C TRP A 40 -15.96 1.22 -13.09
N ASN A 41 -16.71 2.14 -13.69
CA ASN A 41 -16.88 3.52 -13.25
C ASN A 41 -15.53 4.23 -13.03
N LEU A 42 -14.65 4.14 -14.02
CA LEU A 42 -13.32 4.76 -13.99
C LEU A 42 -13.34 6.14 -14.65
N GLU A 43 -12.80 7.14 -13.97
CA GLU A 43 -12.62 8.50 -14.51
C GLU A 43 -11.15 8.73 -14.87
N LEU A 44 -10.86 8.95 -16.16
CA LEU A 44 -9.49 9.23 -16.61
C LEU A 44 -8.99 10.55 -16.02
N MET A 45 -7.83 10.51 -15.38
CA MET A 45 -7.16 11.71 -14.89
C MET A 45 -6.44 12.44 -16.03
N PRO A 46 -6.47 13.79 -16.05
CA PRO A 46 -5.73 14.55 -17.05
C PRO A 46 -4.22 14.30 -16.90
N ASN A 47 -3.51 14.32 -18.03
CA ASN A 47 -2.05 14.23 -18.05
C ASN A 47 -1.42 15.33 -17.19
N ARG A 48 -0.93 14.94 -16.01
CA ARG A 48 -0.11 15.80 -15.14
C ARG A 48 1.35 15.73 -15.58
N SER A 49 2.13 16.77 -15.29
CA SER A 49 3.53 16.89 -15.73
C SER A 49 4.44 15.73 -15.31
N GLY A 50 4.06 14.93 -14.31
CA GLY A 50 4.84 13.79 -13.81
C GLY A 50 4.57 12.44 -14.49
N GLN A 51 3.44 12.24 -15.19
CA GLN A 51 3.09 10.93 -15.75
C GLN A 51 3.51 10.78 -17.21
N TYR A 52 4.03 9.60 -17.57
CA TYR A 52 4.39 9.29 -18.96
C TYR A 52 3.13 9.16 -19.82
N TRP A 53 3.17 9.68 -21.05
CA TRP A 53 1.97 9.83 -21.91
C TRP A 53 1.31 8.51 -22.33
N LYS A 54 2.02 7.37 -22.23
CA LYS A 54 1.45 6.04 -22.47
C LYS A 54 0.86 5.38 -21.22
N VAL A 55 1.02 5.99 -20.05
CA VAL A 55 0.47 5.51 -18.79
C VAL A 55 -0.88 6.16 -18.58
N PHE A 56 -1.92 5.35 -18.42
CA PHE A 56 -3.29 5.84 -18.26
C PHE A 56 -3.73 5.67 -16.81
N VAL A 57 -3.95 6.78 -16.12
CA VAL A 57 -4.32 6.81 -14.71
C VAL A 57 -5.78 7.18 -14.57
N TYR A 58 -6.52 6.40 -13.79
CA TYR A 58 -7.93 6.62 -13.53
C TYR A 58 -8.18 6.76 -12.03
N LYS A 59 -9.16 7.58 -11.65
CA LYS A 59 -9.84 7.44 -10.35
C LYS A 59 -10.82 6.28 -10.45
N ASP A 60 -10.83 5.39 -9.47
CA ASP A 60 -11.83 4.33 -9.37
C ASP A 60 -13.03 4.85 -8.57
N LEU A 61 -14.02 5.40 -9.27
CA LEU A 61 -15.20 5.98 -8.62
C LEU A 61 -16.10 4.90 -8.01
N LYS A 62 -16.00 3.64 -8.47
CA LYS A 62 -16.73 2.52 -7.87
C LYS A 62 -16.20 2.21 -6.47
N TYR A 63 -14.88 2.08 -6.32
CA TYR A 63 -14.28 1.85 -5.00
C TYR A 63 -14.35 3.09 -4.11
N ASN A 64 -14.18 4.30 -4.66
CA ASN A 64 -14.45 5.51 -3.89
C ASN A 64 -15.87 5.51 -3.31
N ALA A 65 -16.87 5.09 -4.09
CA ALA A 65 -18.26 4.97 -3.63
C ALA A 65 -18.46 3.87 -2.58
N LEU A 66 -17.87 2.68 -2.76
CA LEU A 66 -17.92 1.58 -1.79
C LEU A 66 -17.42 2.01 -0.40
N PHE A 67 -16.39 2.86 -0.37
CA PHE A 67 -15.84 3.42 0.88
C PHE A 67 -16.44 4.81 1.24
N THR A 68 -17.55 5.22 0.61
CA THR A 68 -18.37 6.39 1.01
C THR A 68 -19.58 5.94 1.84
N ARG A 69 -19.32 5.38 3.03
CA ARG A 69 -20.34 4.74 3.87
C ARG A 69 -20.94 5.70 4.90
N SER A 70 -22.14 5.39 5.40
CA SER A 70 -22.86 6.24 6.40
C SER A 70 -23.12 5.59 7.76
N LEU A 71 -23.04 4.26 7.88
CA LEU A 71 -23.18 3.52 9.14
C LEU A 71 -22.08 2.47 9.30
N GLY A 72 -21.56 2.28 10.51
CA GLY A 72 -20.41 1.40 10.76
C GLY A 72 -19.12 2.06 10.30
N TRP A 73 -18.21 1.31 9.67
CA TRP A 73 -16.97 1.89 9.14
C TRP A 73 -17.32 2.99 8.14
N ASN A 74 -16.77 4.18 8.34
CA ASN A 74 -17.08 5.35 7.53
C ASN A 74 -15.87 6.28 7.34
N GLY A 75 -14.66 5.76 7.56
CA GLY A 75 -13.37 6.41 7.35
C GLY A 75 -12.27 5.67 8.09
N GLY A 76 -11.04 5.67 7.57
CA GLY A 76 -9.95 4.95 8.22
C GLY A 76 -8.66 4.87 7.43
N ASP A 77 -7.71 4.22 8.07
CA ASP A 77 -6.29 4.16 7.75
C ASP A 77 -5.81 2.73 7.42
N GLY A 78 -4.61 2.59 6.89
CA GLY A 78 -3.98 1.32 6.56
C GLY A 78 -4.47 0.79 5.22
N VAL A 79 -5.68 0.23 5.18
CA VAL A 79 -6.33 -0.22 3.94
C VAL A 79 -5.44 -1.20 3.16
N PHE A 80 -5.19 -2.37 3.74
CA PHE A 80 -4.41 -3.45 3.12
C PHE A 80 -5.34 -4.53 2.59
N THR A 81 -4.97 -5.20 1.49
CA THR A 81 -5.78 -6.29 0.91
C THR A 81 -4.97 -7.57 0.75
N THR A 82 -5.59 -8.70 1.06
CA THR A 82 -5.06 -10.03 0.76
C THR A 82 -6.14 -10.86 0.07
N GLY A 83 -5.88 -11.31 -1.16
CA GLY A 83 -6.78 -12.23 -1.85
C GLY A 83 -6.81 -13.59 -1.15
N LEU A 84 -8.01 -14.14 -0.93
CA LEU A 84 -8.22 -15.39 -0.23
C LEU A 84 -8.48 -16.54 -1.23
N PRO A 85 -8.12 -17.79 -0.88
CA PRO A 85 -8.25 -18.93 -1.80
C PRO A 85 -9.69 -19.28 -2.17
N ASP A 86 -10.68 -18.78 -1.44
CA ASP A 86 -12.12 -18.99 -1.69
C ASP A 86 -12.76 -17.92 -2.59
N GLY A 87 -11.95 -16.99 -3.11
CA GLY A 87 -12.38 -15.91 -4.01
C GLY A 87 -12.83 -14.64 -3.28
N ASN A 88 -12.77 -14.62 -1.95
CA ASN A 88 -12.98 -13.41 -1.16
C ASN A 88 -11.68 -12.58 -1.06
N ILE A 89 -11.79 -11.36 -0.53
CA ILE A 89 -10.63 -10.49 -0.26
C ILE A 89 -10.69 -10.06 1.20
N PHE A 90 -9.64 -10.33 1.95
CA PHE A 90 -9.46 -9.78 3.29
C PHE A 90 -8.99 -8.33 3.22
N TRP A 91 -9.54 -7.49 4.09
CA TRP A 91 -9.14 -6.11 4.29
C TRP A 91 -8.79 -5.85 5.74
N SER A 92 -7.64 -5.23 6.00
CA SER A 92 -7.31 -4.70 7.32
C SER A 92 -7.15 -3.19 7.30
N PHE A 93 -7.58 -2.57 8.39
CA PHE A 93 -7.51 -1.15 8.63
C PHE A 93 -6.79 -0.89 9.95
N ASN A 94 -6.08 0.23 10.00
CA ASN A 94 -5.53 0.81 11.20
C ASN A 94 -6.63 1.66 11.88
N ASP A 95 -6.24 2.77 12.52
CA ASP A 95 -7.13 3.75 13.11
C ASP A 95 -8.30 4.09 12.17
N SER A 96 -9.53 3.85 12.60
CA SER A 96 -10.73 3.95 11.74
C SER A 96 -11.94 4.49 12.49
N PHE A 97 -12.73 5.33 11.84
CA PHE A 97 -14.01 5.80 12.36
C PHE A 97 -15.11 4.76 12.11
N TYR A 98 -15.79 4.39 13.20
CA TYR A 98 -17.00 3.56 13.16
C TYR A 98 -18.15 4.27 13.87
N GLY A 99 -19.26 4.48 13.15
CA GLY A 99 -20.43 5.16 13.73
C GLY A 99 -21.35 5.71 12.66
N VAL A 100 -21.74 6.98 12.78
CA VAL A 100 -22.77 7.60 11.94
C VAL A 100 -22.24 8.79 11.15
N ILE A 101 -22.56 8.84 9.85
CA ILE A 101 -22.44 10.04 9.02
C ILE A 101 -23.82 10.67 8.82
N ASN A 102 -23.93 11.95 9.14
CA ASN A 102 -25.13 12.75 8.99
C ASN A 102 -25.24 13.32 7.57
N GLU A 103 -26.21 14.21 7.37
CA GLU A 103 -26.41 14.94 6.12
C GLU A 103 -25.12 15.62 5.60
N ASN A 104 -25.03 15.76 4.28
CA ASN A 104 -23.92 16.42 3.59
C ASN A 104 -22.53 15.85 3.96
N ARG A 105 -22.42 14.55 4.23
CA ARG A 105 -21.14 13.89 4.58
C ARG A 105 -20.49 14.50 5.83
N SER A 106 -21.31 14.92 6.79
CA SER A 106 -20.84 15.40 8.09
C SER A 106 -20.75 14.24 9.09
N ARG A 107 -19.54 13.86 9.49
CA ARG A 107 -19.32 12.77 10.45
C ARG A 107 -19.85 13.18 11.82
N GLY A 108 -20.70 12.35 12.40
CA GLY A 108 -21.23 12.49 13.75
C GLY A 108 -20.52 11.59 14.75
N ASN A 109 -21.28 11.04 15.70
CA ASN A 109 -20.75 10.19 16.76
C ASN A 109 -20.09 8.92 16.20
N CYS A 110 -18.80 8.75 16.45
CA CYS A 110 -18.01 7.59 16.03
C CYS A 110 -17.06 7.16 17.15
N SER A 111 -16.72 5.88 17.19
CA SER A 111 -15.50 5.40 17.86
C SER A 111 -14.31 5.47 16.92
N PHE A 112 -13.11 5.21 17.46
CA PHE A 112 -11.86 5.23 16.72
C PHE A 112 -10.95 4.04 17.06
N PRO A 113 -11.41 2.78 16.83
CA PRO A 113 -10.59 1.58 17.07
C PRO A 113 -9.25 1.64 16.36
N ARG A 114 -8.22 1.04 16.98
CA ARG A 114 -6.83 1.10 16.48
C ARG A 114 -6.56 0.20 15.29
N ASN A 115 -7.39 -0.80 15.14
CA ASN A 115 -7.40 -1.66 13.98
C ASN A 115 -8.77 -2.34 13.86
N SER A 116 -9.10 -2.76 12.65
CA SER A 116 -10.30 -3.53 12.35
C SER A 116 -10.11 -4.31 11.05
N ILE A 117 -10.99 -5.30 10.81
CA ILE A 117 -10.92 -6.15 9.63
C ILE A 117 -12.28 -6.28 8.93
N MET A 118 -12.25 -6.58 7.63
CA MET A 118 -13.43 -6.77 6.80
C MET A 118 -13.13 -7.83 5.74
N VAL A 119 -14.15 -8.54 5.28
CA VAL A 119 -14.03 -9.47 4.16
C VAL A 119 -14.95 -9.01 3.03
N GLN A 120 -14.37 -8.79 1.86
CA GLN A 120 -15.10 -8.47 0.65
C GLN A 120 -15.43 -9.76 -0.09
N THR A 121 -16.72 -10.03 -0.26
CA THR A 121 -17.23 -11.12 -1.11
C THR A 121 -17.39 -10.67 -2.57
N PRO A 122 -17.47 -11.59 -3.54
CA PRO A 122 -17.74 -11.23 -4.94
C PRO A 122 -19.07 -10.49 -5.11
N GLY A 123 -19.04 -9.33 -5.78
CA GLY A 123 -20.23 -8.56 -6.14
C GLY A 123 -20.03 -7.05 -6.19
N GLU A 124 -19.02 -6.53 -5.47
CA GLU A 124 -18.64 -5.11 -5.46
C GLU A 124 -19.81 -4.16 -5.18
N LYS A 125 -20.61 -4.51 -4.16
CA LYS A 125 -21.65 -3.69 -3.54
C LYS A 125 -21.38 -3.55 -2.04
N ASP A 126 -22.06 -2.63 -1.36
CA ASP A 126 -21.90 -2.46 0.10
C ASP A 126 -22.24 -3.75 0.88
N GLU A 127 -23.25 -4.50 0.44
CA GLU A 127 -23.62 -5.81 1.03
C GLU A 127 -22.50 -6.85 0.96
N ASN A 128 -21.52 -6.65 0.08
CA ASN A 128 -20.38 -7.53 -0.05
C ASN A 128 -19.22 -7.17 0.90
N LEU A 129 -19.25 -5.98 1.52
CA LEU A 129 -18.26 -5.56 2.51
C LEU A 129 -18.70 -6.07 3.89
N VAL A 130 -18.29 -7.30 4.23
CA VAL A 130 -18.67 -7.96 5.47
C VAL A 130 -17.74 -7.51 6.60
N TRP A 131 -18.14 -6.46 7.30
CA TRP A 131 -17.39 -5.88 8.42
C TRP A 131 -17.41 -6.85 9.63
N LEU A 132 -16.27 -7.47 9.93
CA LEU A 132 -16.11 -8.40 11.06
C LEU A 132 -15.75 -7.62 12.32
N ALA A 133 -16.65 -6.72 12.70
CA ALA A 133 -16.42 -5.71 13.73
C ALA A 133 -17.01 -6.09 15.09
N ASP A 134 -16.28 -5.82 16.16
CA ASP A 134 -16.76 -5.91 17.54
C ASP A 134 -17.60 -4.66 17.89
N TYR A 135 -18.87 -4.69 17.47
CA TYR A 135 -19.81 -3.59 17.73
C TYR A 135 -20.14 -3.44 19.22
N VAL A 136 -20.21 -2.19 19.69
CA VAL A 136 -20.71 -1.88 21.03
C VAL A 136 -22.22 -2.10 21.10
N GLN A 137 -22.97 -1.55 20.14
CA GLN A 137 -24.39 -1.82 19.95
C GLN A 137 -24.84 -1.46 18.52
N THR A 138 -25.85 -2.16 18.01
CA THR A 138 -26.45 -1.94 16.69
C THR A 138 -27.99 -1.96 16.71
N ASN A 139 -28.60 -1.92 17.90
CA ASN A 139 -30.03 -2.19 18.10
C ASN A 139 -30.89 -0.95 18.33
N ASP A 140 -30.34 0.14 18.90
CA ASP A 140 -31.07 1.39 19.11
C ASP A 140 -30.36 2.56 18.44
N PRO A 141 -30.89 3.09 17.32
CA PRO A 141 -30.28 4.20 16.59
C PRO A 141 -30.30 5.53 17.36
N ASN A 142 -31.09 5.64 18.43
CA ASN A 142 -31.16 6.85 19.25
C ASN A 142 -30.30 6.77 20.51
N ALA A 143 -29.80 5.58 20.86
CA ALA A 143 -28.90 5.39 21.98
C ALA A 143 -27.45 5.76 21.61
N ASP A 144 -26.63 6.05 22.62
CA ASP A 144 -25.20 6.26 22.41
C ASP A 144 -24.53 4.99 21.85
N ARG A 145 -23.35 5.17 21.25
CA ARG A 145 -22.51 4.10 20.70
C ARG A 145 -23.11 3.31 19.52
N TYR A 146 -24.16 3.82 18.87
CA TYR A 146 -24.76 3.17 17.71
C TYR A 146 -23.74 2.96 16.59
N TYR A 147 -23.52 1.70 16.20
CA TYR A 147 -22.52 1.28 15.21
C TYR A 147 -21.07 1.65 15.54
N GLN A 148 -20.78 2.03 16.78
CA GLN A 148 -19.41 2.16 17.26
C GLN A 148 -18.79 0.78 17.51
N VAL A 149 -17.48 0.68 17.32
CA VAL A 149 -16.70 -0.56 17.30
C VAL A 149 -15.49 -0.47 18.21
N ARG A 150 -15.12 -1.60 18.82
CA ARG A 150 -13.90 -1.80 19.63
C ARG A 150 -12.73 -2.24 18.75
N THR A 151 -11.49 -2.05 19.22
CA THR A 151 -10.28 -2.53 18.52
C THR A 151 -10.31 -4.05 18.34
N HIS A 152 -10.08 -4.54 17.11
CA HIS A 152 -10.10 -5.97 16.78
C HIS A 152 -9.03 -6.78 17.51
N ILE A 153 -7.78 -6.32 17.47
CA ILE A 153 -6.65 -6.93 18.19
C ILE A 153 -5.95 -5.89 19.08
N ARG A 154 -6.05 -6.10 20.40
CA ARG A 154 -5.41 -5.25 21.42
C ARG A 154 -3.97 -5.66 21.70
N HIS A 155 -3.12 -4.71 22.06
CA HIS A 155 -1.74 -4.99 22.49
C HIS A 155 -1.72 -5.42 23.97
N PRO A 156 -0.95 -6.47 24.37
CA PRO A 156 -0.92 -6.95 25.76
C PRO A 156 -0.45 -5.91 26.80
N LYS A 157 0.36 -4.94 26.38
CA LYS A 157 0.84 -3.84 27.24
C LYS A 157 -0.17 -2.70 27.44
N ALA A 158 -1.28 -2.68 26.69
CA ALA A 158 -2.29 -1.63 26.83
C ALA A 158 -2.97 -1.68 28.20
N THR A 159 -3.22 -0.51 28.81
CA THR A 159 -3.54 -0.41 30.25
C THR A 159 -5.02 -0.28 30.57
N LEU A 160 -5.90 -0.05 29.59
CA LEU A 160 -7.35 0.00 29.83
C LEU A 160 -7.88 -1.36 30.30
N SER A 161 -8.70 -1.35 31.35
CA SER A 161 -9.32 -2.56 31.90
C SER A 161 -10.40 -3.12 30.97
N ASP A 162 -10.71 -4.42 31.11
CA ASP A 162 -11.74 -5.08 30.31
C ASP A 162 -13.11 -4.37 30.43
N GLU A 163 -13.46 -3.80 31.59
CA GLU A 163 -14.70 -3.05 31.76
C GLU A 163 -14.70 -1.76 30.94
N LYS A 164 -13.57 -1.06 30.85
CA LYS A 164 -13.42 0.15 30.02
C LYS A 164 -13.56 -0.19 28.54
N ILE A 165 -13.01 -1.33 28.13
CA ILE A 165 -13.10 -1.81 26.75
C ILE A 165 -14.49 -2.28 26.40
N GLN A 166 -15.14 -3.01 27.31
CA GLN A 166 -16.55 -3.37 27.16
C GLN A 166 -17.42 -2.12 27.06
N ALA A 167 -17.10 -1.04 27.79
CA ALA A 167 -17.76 0.26 27.66
C ALA A 167 -17.40 1.03 26.36
N GLY A 168 -16.52 0.50 25.51
CA GLY A 168 -16.16 1.05 24.21
C GLY A 168 -15.05 2.10 24.24
N GLU A 169 -14.29 2.20 25.34
CA GLU A 169 -13.06 2.99 25.38
C GLU A 169 -11.97 2.32 24.51
N ILE A 170 -11.06 3.12 23.93
CA ILE A 170 -10.02 2.65 23.00
C ILE A 170 -8.63 2.96 23.57
N ASP A 171 -7.69 2.03 23.41
CA ASP A 171 -6.32 2.17 23.90
C ASP A 171 -5.58 3.32 23.21
N GLN A 172 -4.82 4.10 23.98
CA GLN A 172 -4.02 5.22 23.45
C GLN A 172 -2.52 5.05 23.68
N ASP A 173 -2.13 4.09 24.51
CA ASP A 173 -0.76 3.84 24.97
C ASP A 173 -0.02 2.85 24.05
N TYR A 174 -0.53 1.63 23.93
CA TYR A 174 0.07 0.57 23.11
C TYR A 174 -0.98 -0.03 22.19
N LEU A 175 -0.62 -0.21 20.92
CA LEU A 175 -1.55 -0.67 19.90
C LEU A 175 -0.88 -1.56 18.85
N TYR A 176 -1.70 -2.13 18.00
CA TYR A 176 -1.28 -2.86 16.81
C TYR A 176 -1.79 -2.16 15.55
N TRP A 177 -0.91 -2.00 14.56
CA TRP A 177 -1.27 -1.62 13.19
C TRP A 177 -0.89 -2.74 12.22
N ALA A 178 -1.57 -2.78 11.08
CA ALA A 178 -1.44 -3.85 10.11
C ALA A 178 -0.04 -3.86 9.46
N GLY A 179 0.57 -5.04 9.40
CA GLY A 179 1.48 -5.40 8.33
C GLY A 179 0.75 -6.22 7.27
N ASP A 180 1.50 -6.81 6.36
CA ASP A 180 0.93 -7.63 5.28
C ASP A 180 0.62 -9.06 5.76
N ALA A 181 -0.06 -9.83 4.92
CA ALA A 181 -0.53 -11.19 5.22
C ALA A 181 -0.34 -12.15 4.04
N THR A 182 -0.16 -13.42 4.36
CA THR A 182 -0.04 -14.53 3.40
C THR A 182 -0.96 -15.69 3.77
N ILE A 183 -1.17 -16.61 2.82
CA ILE A 183 -1.96 -17.81 3.02
C ILE A 183 -1.05 -19.03 3.10
N TYR A 184 -1.07 -19.72 4.24
CA TYR A 184 -0.28 -20.93 4.46
C TYR A 184 -1.17 -21.99 5.10
N ASN A 185 -1.18 -23.21 4.54
CA ASN A 185 -1.99 -24.34 5.01
C ASN A 185 -3.49 -24.02 5.23
N ASN A 186 -4.11 -23.31 4.28
CA ASN A 186 -5.51 -22.87 4.35
C ASN A 186 -5.85 -22.01 5.58
N GLN A 187 -4.86 -21.29 6.09
CA GLN A 187 -4.98 -20.26 7.11
C GLN A 187 -4.31 -18.99 6.62
N MET A 188 -4.79 -17.84 7.08
CA MET A 188 -4.12 -16.57 6.80
C MET A 188 -3.19 -16.23 7.97
N GLN A 189 -1.90 -16.06 7.69
CA GLN A 189 -0.90 -15.59 8.65
C GLN A 189 -0.64 -14.10 8.39
N MET A 190 -0.78 -13.27 9.41
CA MET A 190 -0.71 -11.81 9.31
C MET A 190 0.22 -11.24 10.38
N LEU A 191 1.00 -10.23 10.00
CA LEU A 191 1.80 -9.45 10.94
C LEU A 191 1.01 -8.27 11.49
N TRP A 192 1.10 -8.05 12.80
CA TRP A 192 0.60 -6.86 13.48
C TRP A 192 1.77 -6.13 14.13
N GLY A 193 2.11 -4.94 13.64
CA GLY A 193 3.20 -4.12 14.18
C GLY A 193 2.83 -3.48 15.51
N ALA A 194 3.62 -3.73 16.55
CA ALA A 194 3.42 -3.16 17.89
C ALA A 194 3.90 -1.70 17.92
N VAL A 195 3.03 -0.79 18.35
CA VAL A 195 3.28 0.65 18.34
C VAL A 195 3.10 1.24 19.73
N ASP A 196 4.07 2.04 20.15
CA ASP A 196 4.11 2.75 21.44
C ASP A 196 3.87 4.25 21.23
N ASN A 197 2.84 4.77 21.89
CA ASN A 197 2.43 6.17 21.90
C ASN A 197 2.58 6.83 23.27
N THR A 198 3.29 6.21 24.21
CA THR A 198 3.45 6.73 25.58
C THR A 198 4.45 7.87 25.70
N ASP A 199 5.40 7.98 24.76
CA ASP A 199 6.31 9.12 24.67
C ASP A 199 5.74 10.21 23.73
N PRO A 200 5.28 11.35 24.26
CA PRO A 200 4.68 12.41 23.44
C PRO A 200 5.67 13.06 22.47
N ASN A 201 6.99 12.86 22.63
CA ASN A 201 8.01 13.36 21.71
C ASN A 201 8.34 12.37 20.59
N ASN A 202 7.97 11.10 20.76
CA ASN A 202 8.29 9.99 19.86
C ASN A 202 7.06 9.09 19.68
N LEU A 203 5.94 9.69 19.27
CA LEU A 203 4.72 8.95 18.96
C LEU A 203 4.96 7.99 17.79
N MET A 204 4.12 6.96 17.70
CA MET A 204 4.10 5.96 16.64
C MET A 204 5.38 5.13 16.58
N ARG A 205 6.05 4.92 17.71
CA ARG A 205 7.30 4.18 17.77
C ARG A 205 7.04 2.67 17.65
N ARG A 206 7.50 2.05 16.56
CA ARG A 206 7.53 0.59 16.40
C ARG A 206 8.42 -0.05 17.47
N PHE A 207 7.96 -1.12 18.09
CA PHE A 207 8.74 -1.83 19.12
C PHE A 207 8.59 -3.36 19.13
N GLY A 208 7.95 -3.92 18.10
CA GLY A 208 7.79 -5.37 17.98
C GLY A 208 6.75 -5.75 16.95
N THR A 209 6.48 -7.05 16.83
CA THR A 209 5.51 -7.61 15.90
C THR A 209 4.81 -8.80 16.53
N CYS A 210 3.50 -8.90 16.34
CA CYS A 210 2.71 -10.08 16.63
C CYS A 210 2.45 -10.87 15.35
N LEU A 211 2.64 -12.19 15.38
CA LEU A 211 2.20 -13.09 14.32
C LEU A 211 0.81 -13.65 14.68
N ALA A 212 -0.21 -13.25 13.93
CA ALA A 212 -1.60 -13.69 14.09
C ALA A 212 -1.97 -14.70 13.00
N THR A 213 -2.66 -15.78 13.36
CA THR A 213 -3.17 -16.78 12.42
C THR A 213 -4.69 -16.81 12.45
N TYR A 214 -5.32 -16.65 11.29
CA TYR A 214 -6.77 -16.61 11.10
C TYR A 214 -7.26 -17.85 10.35
N SER A 215 -8.41 -18.36 10.76
CA SER A 215 -9.11 -19.45 10.08
C SER A 215 -9.79 -18.97 8.79
N LEU A 216 -9.79 -19.81 7.77
CA LEU A 216 -10.56 -19.63 6.53
C LEU A 216 -11.74 -20.61 6.43
N GLU A 217 -12.08 -21.29 7.53
CA GLU A 217 -13.20 -22.24 7.56
C GLU A 217 -14.55 -21.53 7.66
N GLY A 218 -15.50 -21.90 6.81
CA GLY A 218 -16.86 -21.37 6.80
C GLY A 218 -17.07 -20.30 5.73
N LYS A 219 -17.93 -19.32 6.03
CA LYS A 219 -18.18 -18.13 5.20
C LYS A 219 -18.10 -16.85 6.04
N PRO A 220 -17.85 -15.68 5.42
CA PRO A 220 -17.88 -14.41 6.15
C PRO A 220 -19.16 -14.23 6.97
N GLY A 221 -19.00 -14.00 8.27
CA GLY A 221 -20.10 -13.91 9.25
C GLY A 221 -20.32 -15.16 10.10
N ASP A 222 -19.78 -16.31 9.71
CA ASP A 222 -19.76 -17.51 10.56
C ASP A 222 -18.76 -17.37 11.72
N ASP A 223 -19.02 -18.04 12.85
CA ASP A 223 -18.16 -18.01 14.06
C ASP A 223 -16.72 -18.50 13.82
N THR A 224 -16.48 -19.25 12.73
CA THR A 224 -15.18 -19.84 12.40
C THR A 224 -14.39 -19.04 11.37
N TYR A 225 -15.06 -18.27 10.50
CA TYR A 225 -14.42 -17.62 9.37
C TYR A 225 -13.73 -16.33 9.81
N MET A 226 -12.45 -16.18 9.48
CA MET A 226 -11.58 -15.10 9.97
C MET A 226 -11.51 -15.01 11.50
N LYS A 227 -11.78 -16.12 12.19
CA LYS A 227 -11.52 -16.23 13.62
C LYS A 227 -10.01 -16.24 13.87
N LEU A 228 -9.54 -15.43 14.82
CA LEU A 228 -8.17 -15.48 15.31
C LEU A 228 -7.93 -16.82 16.05
N ILE A 229 -7.16 -17.72 15.44
CA ILE A 229 -6.87 -19.07 15.95
C ILE A 229 -5.69 -19.06 16.91
N SER A 230 -4.65 -18.30 16.57
CA SER A 230 -3.48 -18.12 17.42
C SER A 230 -2.88 -16.73 17.22
N ARG A 231 -2.19 -16.27 18.25
CA ARG A 231 -1.38 -15.05 18.22
C ARG A 231 -0.10 -15.31 18.99
N ASN A 232 1.02 -14.85 18.46
CA ASN A 232 2.30 -14.80 19.16
C ASN A 232 2.71 -13.34 19.29
N ASP A 233 2.33 -12.70 20.38
CA ASP A 233 2.56 -11.26 20.62
C ASP A 233 4.04 -10.90 20.79
N ASP A 234 4.85 -11.87 21.21
CA ASP A 234 6.30 -11.76 21.36
C ASP A 234 7.04 -12.38 20.16
N PHE A 235 6.43 -12.40 18.96
CA PHE A 235 7.04 -12.97 17.77
C PHE A 235 8.37 -12.29 17.42
N ASN A 236 8.44 -10.96 17.56
CA ASN A 236 9.69 -10.23 17.68
C ASN A 236 9.53 -8.90 18.42
N ASP A 237 10.66 -8.33 18.87
CA ASP A 237 10.80 -7.02 19.53
C ASP A 237 11.49 -5.99 18.60
N HIS A 238 11.41 -6.22 17.29
CA HIS A 238 12.17 -5.47 16.30
C HIS A 238 11.67 -4.03 16.14
N THR A 239 12.62 -3.12 15.95
CA THR A 239 12.35 -1.69 15.72
C THR A 239 12.04 -1.40 14.25
N LEU A 240 12.53 -2.22 13.33
CA LEU A 240 12.23 -2.17 11.91
C LEU A 240 11.04 -3.06 11.59
N GLY A 241 10.09 -2.54 10.82
CA GLY A 241 8.89 -3.25 10.39
C GLY A 241 9.10 -4.14 9.18
N TYR A 242 10.02 -5.12 9.26
CA TYR A 242 10.14 -6.12 8.19
C TYR A 242 8.81 -6.88 8.05
N GLY A 243 8.22 -6.81 6.85
CA GLY A 243 6.93 -7.42 6.54
C GLY A 243 5.74 -6.47 6.68
N ASP A 244 5.98 -5.17 6.82
CA ASP A 244 4.93 -4.16 6.63
C ASP A 244 4.33 -4.26 5.22
N THR A 245 5.14 -4.64 4.22
CA THR A 245 4.72 -5.14 2.90
C THR A 245 5.47 -6.44 2.56
N MET A 246 4.87 -7.31 1.75
CA MET A 246 5.41 -8.63 1.46
C MET A 246 5.38 -8.99 -0.04
N TRP A 247 6.23 -9.95 -0.43
CA TRP A 247 6.15 -10.63 -1.71
C TRP A 247 6.45 -12.13 -1.54
N GLU A 248 5.49 -12.98 -1.90
CA GLU A 248 5.67 -14.43 -1.88
C GLU A 248 6.24 -14.91 -3.23
N ASP A 249 7.51 -15.31 -3.24
CA ASP A 249 8.23 -15.61 -4.48
C ASP A 249 8.13 -17.09 -4.91
N GLU A 250 8.42 -17.35 -6.17
CA GLU A 250 8.48 -18.70 -6.75
C GLU A 250 9.59 -19.56 -6.11
N ASP A 251 10.66 -18.93 -5.60
CA ASP A 251 11.78 -19.61 -4.95
C ASP A 251 11.47 -20.26 -3.59
N GLY A 252 10.26 -20.03 -3.05
CA GLY A 252 9.78 -20.62 -1.80
C GLY A 252 9.97 -19.74 -0.57
N HIS A 253 10.50 -18.54 -0.73
CA HIS A 253 10.62 -17.54 0.32
C HIS A 253 9.49 -16.51 0.26
N ILE A 254 9.17 -15.93 1.41
CA ILE A 254 8.38 -14.71 1.48
C ILE A 254 9.32 -13.56 1.82
N TYR A 255 9.44 -12.60 0.91
CA TYR A 255 10.22 -11.39 1.09
C TYR A 255 9.43 -10.38 1.92
N LEU A 256 10.12 -9.74 2.86
CA LEU A 256 9.57 -8.91 3.92
C LEU A 256 10.26 -7.55 3.84
N TYR A 257 9.55 -6.51 3.44
CA TYR A 257 10.16 -5.19 3.23
C TYR A 257 9.86 -4.25 4.38
N THR A 258 10.73 -3.26 4.56
CA THR A 258 10.59 -2.19 5.52
C THR A 258 11.31 -0.94 5.03
N THR A 259 11.09 0.19 5.70
CA THR A 259 11.86 1.42 5.47
C THR A 259 12.35 2.06 6.76
N SER A 260 13.58 2.57 6.75
CA SER A 260 14.10 3.48 7.78
C SER A 260 14.74 4.69 7.11
N ASN A 261 14.36 5.90 7.50
CA ASN A 261 14.80 7.14 6.85
C ASN A 261 14.68 7.09 5.31
N TYR A 262 13.55 6.57 4.82
CA TYR A 262 13.22 6.37 3.40
C TYR A 262 14.14 5.41 2.60
N LYS A 263 15.02 4.68 3.29
CA LYS A 263 15.84 3.62 2.72
C LYS A 263 15.13 2.29 2.85
N VAL A 264 15.07 1.50 1.79
CA VAL A 264 14.32 0.24 1.76
C VAL A 264 15.25 -0.90 2.11
N ALA A 265 14.91 -1.68 3.13
CA ALA A 265 15.61 -2.90 3.50
C ALA A 265 14.70 -4.12 3.33
N VAL A 266 15.30 -5.30 3.19
CA VAL A 266 14.57 -6.55 2.96
C VAL A 266 15.08 -7.69 3.85
N ALA A 267 14.13 -8.48 4.34
CA ALA A 267 14.35 -9.79 4.93
C ALA A 267 13.57 -10.84 4.13
N ARG A 268 13.77 -12.11 4.43
CA ARG A 268 12.94 -13.19 3.91
C ARG A 268 12.75 -14.31 4.92
N THR A 269 11.64 -15.03 4.79
CA THR A 269 11.36 -16.25 5.52
C THR A 269 12.11 -17.43 4.91
N ALA A 270 12.48 -18.44 5.70
CA ALA A 270 13.11 -19.66 5.17
C ALA A 270 12.17 -20.50 4.29
N THR A 271 10.85 -20.39 4.50
CA THR A 271 9.81 -21.13 3.76
C THR A 271 8.56 -20.24 3.58
N ARG A 272 7.50 -20.74 2.92
CA ARG A 272 6.19 -20.07 2.84
C ARG A 272 5.41 -20.02 4.16
N ASP A 273 5.92 -20.61 5.24
CA ASP A 273 5.41 -20.35 6.59
C ASP A 273 5.98 -19.03 7.11
N LEU A 274 5.10 -18.06 7.39
CA LEU A 274 5.50 -16.74 7.88
C LEU A 274 6.22 -16.81 9.24
N GLY A 275 5.96 -17.87 10.02
CA GLY A 275 6.63 -18.14 11.29
C GLY A 275 7.98 -18.84 11.17
N SER A 276 8.47 -19.13 9.96
CA SER A 276 9.80 -19.74 9.76
C SER A 276 10.94 -18.77 10.10
N GLN A 277 12.17 -19.28 10.20
CA GLN A 277 13.34 -18.44 10.52
C GLN A 277 13.49 -17.32 9.48
N TRP A 278 13.68 -16.09 9.96
CA TRP A 278 13.96 -14.94 9.11
C TRP A 278 15.47 -14.78 8.89
N GLU A 279 15.81 -14.37 7.68
CA GLU A 279 17.16 -13.95 7.29
C GLU A 279 17.07 -12.56 6.65
N TYR A 280 18.03 -11.69 6.99
CA TYR A 280 18.07 -10.29 6.64
C TYR A 280 19.15 -10.07 5.57
N TYR A 281 18.86 -9.29 4.53
CA TYR A 281 19.82 -8.97 3.49
C TYR A 281 20.60 -7.71 3.88
N VAL A 282 21.83 -7.91 4.34
CA VAL A 282 22.64 -6.86 4.97
C VAL A 282 23.96 -6.70 4.24
N ALA A 283 24.36 -5.44 4.02
CA ALA A 283 25.64 -5.05 3.43
C ALA A 283 26.73 -4.94 4.50
N ASP A 284 27.90 -5.48 4.20
CA ASP A 284 29.12 -5.22 4.98
C ASP A 284 29.67 -3.79 4.72
N PRO A 285 30.67 -3.31 5.48
CA PRO A 285 31.26 -1.98 5.27
C PRO A 285 31.91 -1.77 3.90
N GLN A 286 32.12 -2.83 3.11
CA GLN A 286 32.63 -2.78 1.74
C GLN A 286 31.50 -2.75 0.71
N GLY A 287 30.23 -2.84 1.13
CA GLY A 287 29.06 -2.86 0.27
C GLY A 287 28.69 -4.25 -0.25
N ASN A 288 29.29 -5.33 0.27
CA ASN A 288 28.92 -6.68 -0.13
C ASN A 288 27.70 -7.15 0.67
N PHE A 289 26.64 -7.52 -0.03
CA PHE A 289 25.43 -8.02 0.60
C PHE A 289 25.51 -9.51 0.90
N SER A 290 24.93 -9.92 2.03
CA SER A 290 24.76 -11.32 2.40
C SER A 290 23.51 -11.52 3.24
N TRP A 291 22.96 -12.73 3.21
CA TRP A 291 21.87 -13.13 4.09
C TRP A 291 22.41 -13.54 5.46
N THR A 292 21.83 -13.00 6.53
CA THR A 292 22.18 -13.32 7.91
C THR A 292 20.93 -13.57 8.75
N THR A 293 20.97 -14.52 9.68
CA THR A 293 19.86 -14.77 10.62
C THR A 293 19.83 -13.78 11.79
N GLN A 294 20.88 -12.96 11.93
CA GLN A 294 20.96 -11.95 12.99
C GLN A 294 20.20 -10.69 12.56
N TYR A 295 19.22 -10.27 13.38
CA TYR A 295 18.52 -9.00 13.18
C TYR A 295 19.54 -7.84 13.14
N PRO A 296 19.54 -7.00 12.08
CA PRO A 296 20.49 -5.91 11.92
C PRO A 296 20.19 -4.75 12.85
N SER A 297 21.21 -3.93 13.14
CA SER A 297 20.96 -2.61 13.69
C SER A 297 20.21 -1.74 12.67
N THR A 298 19.47 -0.72 13.12
CA THR A 298 18.83 0.26 12.22
C THR A 298 19.83 0.90 11.26
N GLN A 299 21.04 1.20 11.75
CA GLN A 299 22.10 1.78 10.92
C GLN A 299 22.57 0.81 9.83
N ASP A 300 22.75 -0.47 10.13
CA ASP A 300 23.18 -1.46 9.15
C ASP A 300 22.08 -1.71 8.10
N ALA A 301 20.81 -1.79 8.52
CA ALA A 301 19.69 -1.90 7.59
C ALA A 301 19.60 -0.69 6.65
N GLU A 302 19.84 0.52 7.15
CA GLU A 302 19.91 1.73 6.33
C GLU A 302 21.08 1.72 5.34
N ASN A 303 22.25 1.24 5.77
CA ASN A 303 23.40 1.06 4.87
C ASN A 303 23.14 -0.04 3.81
N SER A 304 22.15 -0.91 4.06
CA SER A 304 21.75 -2.03 3.21
C SER A 304 20.56 -1.69 2.30
N THR A 305 20.41 -0.42 1.91
CA THR A 305 19.30 -0.02 1.04
C THR A 305 19.32 -0.79 -0.28
N ILE A 306 18.17 -1.34 -0.69
CA ILE A 306 18.02 -2.08 -1.94
C ILE A 306 17.58 -1.21 -3.12
N ILE A 307 17.34 0.09 -2.88
CA ILE A 307 17.06 1.12 -3.89
C ILE A 307 18.27 2.07 -4.05
N PRO A 308 18.36 2.91 -5.11
CA PRO A 308 19.49 3.80 -5.33
C PRO A 308 19.74 4.74 -4.14
N LEU A 309 21.00 5.11 -3.89
CA LEU A 309 21.37 5.98 -2.76
C LEU A 309 20.82 7.41 -2.91
N GLU A 310 20.58 7.83 -4.15
CA GLU A 310 19.94 9.10 -4.52
C GLU A 310 18.41 9.06 -4.45
N SER A 311 17.82 7.90 -4.15
CA SER A 311 16.37 7.68 -4.08
C SER A 311 15.87 7.59 -2.64
N ALA A 312 14.58 7.88 -2.47
CA ALA A 312 13.91 7.81 -1.19
C ALA A 312 12.43 7.46 -1.40
N CYS A 313 11.93 6.45 -0.71
CA CYS A 313 10.50 6.11 -0.74
C CYS A 313 10.00 5.53 0.59
N SER A 314 8.67 5.44 0.71
CA SER A 314 7.97 4.81 1.84
C SER A 314 6.89 3.85 1.33
N MET A 315 6.55 2.85 2.14
CA MET A 315 5.62 1.76 1.79
C MET A 315 5.97 1.09 0.44
N PRO A 316 7.15 0.42 0.34
CA PRO A 316 7.58 -0.23 -0.88
C PRO A 316 6.79 -1.52 -1.16
N TRP A 317 5.97 -1.52 -2.19
CA TRP A 317 5.21 -2.67 -2.66
C TRP A 317 5.93 -3.36 -3.81
N VAL A 318 6.46 -4.56 -3.57
CA VAL A 318 7.17 -5.35 -4.58
C VAL A 318 6.26 -6.42 -5.18
N PHE A 319 6.33 -6.58 -6.50
CA PHE A 319 5.70 -7.68 -7.21
C PHE A 319 6.47 -8.04 -8.49
N LYS A 320 6.24 -9.25 -9.01
CA LYS A 320 6.87 -9.72 -10.25
C LYS A 320 5.88 -9.74 -11.41
N LYS A 321 6.32 -9.35 -12.60
CA LYS A 321 5.61 -9.57 -13.86
C LYS A 321 6.59 -9.96 -14.95
N GLY A 322 6.39 -11.16 -15.51
CA GLY A 322 7.40 -11.78 -16.38
C GLY A 322 8.70 -12.00 -15.60
N ASP A 323 9.83 -11.63 -16.20
CA ASP A 323 11.17 -11.82 -15.60
C ASP A 323 11.70 -10.56 -14.88
N THR A 324 10.81 -9.66 -14.48
CA THR A 324 11.16 -8.40 -13.82
C THR A 324 10.35 -8.21 -12.54
N TYR A 325 11.04 -7.83 -11.47
CA TYR A 325 10.44 -7.34 -10.23
C TYR A 325 10.25 -5.84 -10.36
N TYR A 326 9.10 -5.36 -9.92
CA TYR A 326 8.75 -3.95 -9.85
C TYR A 326 8.49 -3.59 -8.40
N MET A 327 8.96 -2.41 -7.99
CA MET A 327 8.66 -1.85 -6.68
C MET A 327 7.92 -0.54 -6.87
N ILE A 328 6.78 -0.37 -6.22
CA ILE A 328 6.03 0.89 -6.18
C ILE A 328 6.10 1.44 -4.76
N GLY A 329 6.39 2.72 -4.62
CA GLY A 329 6.43 3.37 -3.31
C GLY A 329 6.08 4.83 -3.40
N GLN A 330 5.72 5.43 -2.28
CA GLN A 330 5.46 6.86 -2.23
C GLN A 330 6.77 7.65 -2.07
N SER A 331 6.92 8.76 -2.80
CA SER A 331 8.01 9.72 -2.59
C SER A 331 8.07 10.25 -1.14
N MET A 332 9.27 10.60 -0.69
CA MET A 332 9.54 11.00 0.70
C MET A 332 8.69 12.20 1.20
N TRP A 333 8.56 12.31 2.52
CA TRP A 333 7.88 13.42 3.20
C TRP A 333 6.45 13.68 2.71
N PHE A 334 5.64 12.61 2.63
CA PHE A 334 4.24 12.68 2.18
C PHE A 334 4.08 13.22 0.76
N GLY A 335 5.11 13.04 -0.08
CA GLY A 335 5.09 13.51 -1.46
C GLY A 335 4.00 12.83 -2.28
N ARG A 336 3.41 13.58 -3.21
CA ARG A 336 2.31 13.11 -4.06
C ARG A 336 2.77 12.22 -5.22
N ASP A 337 4.07 12.18 -5.51
CA ASP A 337 4.60 11.33 -6.56
C ASP A 337 4.62 9.88 -6.11
N VAL A 338 3.98 9.04 -6.90
CA VAL A 338 4.04 7.58 -6.79
C VAL A 338 5.20 7.12 -7.66
N LEU A 339 6.20 6.50 -7.03
CA LEU A 339 7.45 6.08 -7.66
C LEU A 339 7.36 4.62 -8.09
N MET A 340 8.10 4.27 -9.13
CA MET A 340 8.32 2.90 -9.57
C MET A 340 9.80 2.64 -9.82
N PHE A 341 10.27 1.47 -9.41
CA PHE A 341 11.61 0.94 -9.63
C PHE A 341 11.50 -0.47 -10.22
N ARG A 342 12.60 -1.00 -10.77
CA ARG A 342 12.65 -2.38 -11.27
C ARG A 342 13.94 -3.11 -10.88
N SER A 343 13.88 -4.45 -10.79
CA SER A 343 15.02 -5.33 -10.51
C SER A 343 14.87 -6.71 -11.16
N LYS A 344 15.97 -7.46 -11.23
CA LYS A 344 15.99 -8.89 -11.58
C LYS A 344 15.68 -9.80 -10.39
N HIS A 345 15.73 -9.27 -9.18
CA HIS A 345 15.53 -10.02 -7.95
C HIS A 345 14.60 -9.28 -7.00
N PRO A 346 13.87 -10.01 -6.13
CA PRO A 346 13.00 -9.39 -5.12
C PRO A 346 13.78 -8.66 -4.02
N TYR A 347 15.09 -8.88 -3.91
CA TYR A 347 16.00 -8.23 -2.95
C TYR A 347 16.90 -7.15 -3.59
N GLY A 348 16.66 -6.79 -4.84
CA GLY A 348 17.41 -5.76 -5.54
C GLY A 348 18.71 -6.25 -6.24
N PRO A 349 19.52 -5.32 -6.76
CA PRO A 349 19.32 -3.87 -6.67
C PRO A 349 18.09 -3.44 -7.47
N PHE A 350 17.22 -2.64 -6.86
CA PHE A 350 16.17 -1.91 -7.55
C PHE A 350 16.78 -0.63 -8.13
N VAL A 351 16.49 -0.37 -9.40
CA VAL A 351 17.11 0.70 -10.19
C VAL A 351 16.06 1.39 -11.07
N ASP A 352 16.51 2.37 -11.86
CA ASP A 352 15.71 3.08 -12.86
C ASP A 352 14.42 3.66 -12.28
N GLN A 353 14.55 4.51 -11.26
CA GLN A 353 13.40 5.20 -10.68
C GLN A 353 12.63 5.97 -11.76
N LYS A 354 11.31 5.80 -11.78
CA LYS A 354 10.37 6.58 -12.58
C LYS A 354 9.26 7.12 -11.68
N THR A 355 8.70 8.26 -12.05
CA THR A 355 7.41 8.70 -11.49
C THR A 355 6.30 8.02 -12.27
N LEU A 356 5.52 7.16 -11.61
CA LEU A 356 4.36 6.50 -12.20
C LEU A 356 3.26 7.52 -12.51
N PHE A 357 2.89 8.29 -11.49
CA PHE A 357 2.00 9.44 -11.60
C PHE A 357 2.06 10.29 -10.33
N THR A 358 1.39 11.44 -10.36
CA THR A 358 1.28 12.35 -9.22
C THR A 358 -0.17 12.37 -8.71
N LEU A 359 -0.36 12.06 -7.44
CA LEU A 359 -1.65 12.10 -6.74
C LEU A 359 -2.27 13.51 -6.74
N PRO A 360 -3.61 13.64 -6.71
CA PRO A 360 -4.29 14.93 -6.70
C PRO A 360 -3.87 15.84 -5.53
N GLU A 361 -3.82 17.16 -5.73
CA GLU A 361 -3.64 18.15 -4.64
C GLU A 361 -4.95 18.39 -3.85
N PHE A 362 -6.08 17.98 -4.42
CA PHE A 362 -7.42 18.25 -3.90
C PHE A 362 -8.24 16.96 -3.91
N LEU A 363 -9.02 16.74 -2.85
CA LEU A 363 -9.96 15.63 -2.74
C LEU A 363 -11.28 15.97 -3.44
N ASP A 364 -11.90 14.98 -4.09
CA ASP A 364 -13.25 15.11 -4.65
C ASP A 364 -14.29 15.05 -3.51
N LYS A 365 -14.47 16.16 -2.79
CA LYS A 365 -15.38 16.23 -1.64
C LYS A 365 -16.09 17.57 -1.49
N ILE A 366 -17.09 17.56 -0.63
CA ILE A 366 -17.80 18.76 -0.15
C ILE A 366 -16.86 19.56 0.78
N GLY A 367 -16.97 20.89 0.74
CA GLY A 367 -16.19 21.80 1.59
C GLY A 367 -14.74 21.99 1.13
N GLU A 368 -13.82 22.20 2.08
CA GLU A 368 -12.39 22.44 1.83
C GLU A 368 -11.71 21.21 1.22
N GLN A 369 -11.26 21.25 -0.03
CA GLN A 369 -10.70 20.07 -0.70
C GLN A 369 -9.21 19.84 -0.42
N ARG A 370 -8.49 20.84 0.10
CA ARG A 370 -7.10 20.70 0.53
C ARG A 370 -7.01 19.87 1.80
N TYR A 371 -5.99 19.05 1.85
CA TYR A 371 -5.70 18.13 2.96
C TYR A 371 -4.26 18.38 3.44
N GLN A 372 -3.86 17.76 4.56
CA GLN A 372 -2.54 17.97 5.13
C GLN A 372 -1.49 17.07 4.46
N HIS A 373 -1.68 15.76 4.51
CA HIS A 373 -0.81 14.74 3.96
C HIS A 373 -1.61 13.70 3.18
N VAL A 374 -0.94 13.10 2.20
CA VAL A 374 -1.33 11.84 1.59
C VAL A 374 -0.26 10.83 1.95
N TYR A 375 -0.66 9.62 2.29
CA TYR A 375 0.24 8.56 2.72
C TYR A 375 -0.37 7.18 2.49
N MET A 376 0.35 6.13 2.87
CA MET A 376 -0.10 4.74 2.73
C MET A 376 -0.53 4.42 1.28
N VAL A 377 0.32 4.78 0.32
CA VAL A 377 0.07 4.49 -1.09
C VAL A 377 0.22 2.99 -1.30
N ASN A 378 -0.90 2.27 -1.19
CA ASN A 378 -0.94 0.82 -1.19
C ASN A 378 -1.28 0.23 -2.54
N ILE A 379 -0.82 -1.00 -2.79
CA ILE A 379 -1.10 -1.77 -4.00
C ILE A 379 -2.03 -2.94 -3.68
N HIS A 380 -2.99 -3.19 -4.57
CA HIS A 380 -4.03 -4.20 -4.37
C HIS A 380 -4.12 -5.19 -5.54
N PRO A 381 -3.21 -6.20 -5.63
CA PRO A 381 -3.23 -7.17 -6.72
C PRO A 381 -4.56 -7.92 -6.82
N ALA A 382 -5.20 -8.20 -5.68
CA ALA A 382 -6.49 -8.91 -5.59
C ALA A 382 -7.66 -8.15 -6.25
N LEU A 383 -7.54 -6.83 -6.47
CA LEU A 383 -8.57 -6.00 -7.11
C LEU A 383 -8.31 -5.77 -8.61
N SER A 384 -7.14 -6.17 -9.11
CA SER A 384 -6.77 -6.02 -10.51
C SER A 384 -7.63 -6.91 -11.38
N ARG A 385 -8.24 -6.34 -12.42
CA ARG A 385 -9.14 -7.05 -13.34
C ARG A 385 -8.42 -7.59 -14.56
N THR A 386 -7.39 -6.87 -15.01
CA THR A 386 -6.71 -7.09 -16.29
C THR A 386 -5.19 -6.97 -16.19
N GLY A 387 -4.65 -6.88 -14.98
CA GLY A 387 -3.22 -6.66 -14.74
C GLY A 387 -2.83 -5.18 -14.62
N GLU A 388 -3.81 -4.28 -14.53
CA GLU A 388 -3.63 -2.90 -14.11
C GLU A 388 -3.25 -2.83 -12.63
N LEU A 389 -2.48 -1.81 -12.25
CA LEU A 389 -2.21 -1.55 -10.84
C LEU A 389 -3.45 -0.94 -10.22
N VAL A 390 -3.91 -1.48 -9.10
CA VAL A 390 -4.95 -0.86 -8.26
C VAL A 390 -4.27 -0.28 -7.03
N ILE A 391 -4.38 1.03 -6.87
CA ILE A 391 -3.72 1.80 -5.83
C ILE A 391 -4.77 2.42 -4.91
N SER A 392 -4.53 2.46 -3.61
CA SER A 392 -5.27 3.34 -2.71
C SER A 392 -4.34 4.26 -1.93
N THR A 393 -4.90 5.30 -1.34
CA THR A 393 -4.18 6.26 -0.49
C THR A 393 -4.94 6.49 0.80
N ASN A 394 -4.26 6.83 1.90
CA ASN A 394 -4.86 7.53 3.03
C ASN A 394 -4.55 9.04 2.95
N THR A 395 -5.46 9.86 3.49
CA THR A 395 -5.30 11.31 3.60
C THR A 395 -5.75 11.79 4.97
N ASP A 396 -5.15 12.87 5.46
CA ASP A 396 -5.50 13.50 6.74
C ASP A 396 -5.79 15.01 6.58
N CYS A 397 -6.36 15.61 7.61
CA CYS A 397 -6.59 17.04 7.71
C CYS A 397 -5.77 17.63 8.86
N SER A 398 -5.35 18.89 8.73
CA SER A 398 -4.41 19.52 9.67
C SER A 398 -4.89 19.54 11.12
N ASN A 399 -6.21 19.56 11.32
CA ASN A 399 -6.81 19.50 12.62
C ASN A 399 -7.70 18.27 12.72
N PHE A 400 -7.48 17.43 13.73
CA PHE A 400 -8.27 16.21 13.96
C PHE A 400 -9.77 16.49 14.03
N TRP A 401 -10.17 17.64 14.58
CA TRP A 401 -11.59 17.99 14.73
C TRP A 401 -12.30 18.27 13.39
N ASP A 402 -11.55 18.58 12.31
CA ASP A 402 -12.11 18.79 10.97
C ASP A 402 -12.62 17.49 10.34
N ASN A 403 -12.40 16.34 10.98
CA ASN A 403 -13.06 15.08 10.63
C ASN A 403 -14.55 15.05 10.99
N PHE A 404 -15.06 15.99 11.79
CA PHE A 404 -16.43 15.96 12.35
C PHE A 404 -17.25 17.22 12.07
N ASN A 405 -18.57 17.09 12.15
CA ASN A 405 -19.53 18.19 12.31
C ASN A 405 -19.50 19.33 11.27
N ALA A 406 -18.86 19.12 10.12
CA ALA A 406 -18.90 20.03 8.97
C ALA A 406 -19.30 19.28 7.69
N PRO A 407 -19.93 19.95 6.71
CA PRO A 407 -20.21 19.33 5.40
C PRO A 407 -18.92 18.81 4.74
N GLY A 408 -18.88 17.54 4.37
CA GLY A 408 -17.72 16.88 3.77
C GLY A 408 -16.60 16.50 4.75
N SER A 409 -16.80 16.65 6.06
CA SER A 409 -15.81 16.26 7.07
C SER A 409 -15.47 14.77 7.03
N ALA A 410 -16.43 13.94 6.64
CA ALA A 410 -16.28 12.49 6.56
C ALA A 410 -15.32 12.03 5.46
N ASP A 411 -14.98 12.90 4.51
CA ASP A 411 -14.26 12.53 3.30
C ASP A 411 -12.77 12.93 3.33
N PHE A 412 -12.26 13.45 4.46
CA PHE A 412 -10.82 13.61 4.67
C PHE A 412 -10.13 12.26 4.96
N TYR A 413 -10.57 11.57 6.01
CA TYR A 413 -9.89 10.39 6.55
C TYR A 413 -10.52 9.08 6.04
N ARG A 414 -10.35 8.79 4.74
CA ARG A 414 -10.82 7.58 4.07
C ARG A 414 -10.01 7.33 2.79
N PRO A 415 -10.00 6.10 2.24
CA PRO A 415 -9.21 5.83 1.07
C PRO A 415 -9.80 6.40 -0.21
N TYR A 416 -8.90 6.79 -1.11
CA TYR A 416 -9.19 7.10 -2.51
C TYR A 416 -8.45 6.14 -3.41
N PHE A 417 -9.15 5.57 -4.39
CA PHE A 417 -8.67 4.50 -5.25
C PHE A 417 -8.36 4.99 -6.65
N TYR A 418 -7.30 4.41 -7.21
CA TYR A 418 -6.79 4.71 -8.53
C TYR A 418 -6.47 3.42 -9.27
N ARG A 419 -6.61 3.44 -10.60
CA ARG A 419 -6.15 2.35 -11.47
C ARG A 419 -5.15 2.88 -12.48
N VAL A 420 -4.02 2.18 -12.65
CA VAL A 420 -2.98 2.56 -13.59
C VAL A 420 -2.82 1.47 -14.64
N PHE A 421 -3.17 1.80 -15.88
CA PHE A 421 -3.06 0.92 -17.03
C PHE A 421 -1.81 1.23 -17.84
N ASN A 422 -1.25 0.19 -18.47
CA ASN A 422 -0.07 0.27 -19.31
C ASN A 422 1.13 0.93 -18.58
N TRP A 423 1.23 0.67 -17.28
CA TRP A 423 2.29 1.14 -16.39
C TRP A 423 3.67 0.61 -16.83
N GLU A 424 3.70 -0.53 -17.51
CA GLU A 424 4.90 -1.16 -18.05
C GLU A 424 5.63 -0.27 -19.05
N SER A 425 4.89 0.62 -19.75
CA SER A 425 5.46 1.52 -20.75
C SER A 425 6.44 2.54 -20.18
N LEU A 426 6.52 2.70 -18.85
CA LEU A 426 7.55 3.53 -18.21
C LEU A 426 8.98 3.13 -18.59
N TYR A 427 9.16 1.86 -18.97
CA TYR A 427 10.46 1.28 -19.30
C TYR A 427 10.61 0.92 -20.79
N ASP A 428 9.65 1.31 -21.65
CA ASP A 428 9.62 0.96 -23.08
C ASP A 428 10.88 1.40 -23.84
N ASN A 429 11.51 2.50 -23.42
CA ASN A 429 12.63 3.12 -24.13
C ASN A 429 13.95 3.02 -23.36
N ASP A 430 13.95 2.28 -22.25
CA ASP A 430 15.13 2.06 -21.41
C ASP A 430 15.78 0.73 -21.80
N ALA A 431 17.10 0.63 -21.65
CA ALA A 431 17.79 -0.65 -21.86
C ALA A 431 17.24 -1.73 -20.90
N PRO A 432 17.28 -3.02 -21.27
CA PRO A 432 16.96 -4.09 -20.34
C PRO A 432 17.85 -4.05 -19.09
N LEU A 433 17.35 -4.57 -17.97
CA LEU A 433 18.18 -4.84 -16.80
C LEU A 433 19.26 -5.87 -17.16
N GLU A 434 20.50 -5.60 -16.75
CA GLU A 434 21.64 -6.51 -16.87
C GLU A 434 21.50 -7.77 -16.01
#